data_AF-R2SGB8-F1
#
_entry.id   AF-R2SGB8-F1
#
_cell.length_a   1.000
_cell.length_b   1.000
_cell.length_c   1.000
_cell.angle_alpha   90.00
_cell.angle_beta   90.00
_cell.angle_gamma   90.00
#
_symmetry.space_group_name_H-M   'P 1'
#
loop_
_entity.id
_entity.type
_entity.pdbx_description
1 polymer ?
#
loop_
_entity_poly.entity_id
_entity_poly.type
_entity_poly.pdbx_seq_one_letter_code
_entity_poly.pdbx_strand_id
1 'polypeptide(L)'
;MVRPNSNKYLSQGENSILMLKSGSSVLVDSEDVPLLSRYSWFDNGNGYIASKGKEGKIFLHRLVMGAPSDTVVDHINFDPMDNRKSNLRICT
;
A
#
# COMPACT_ATOMS: atom_id res chain seq x y z
N MET A 1 16.65 9.08 2.29
CA MET A 1 16.07 9.72 1.08
C MET A 1 14.92 8.84 0.61
N VAL A 2 13.70 9.37 0.47
CA VAL A 2 12.59 8.59 -0.12
C VAL A 2 12.92 8.41 -1.59
N ARG A 3 12.87 7.18 -2.10
CA ARG A 3 13.13 6.92 -3.51
C ARG A 3 12.05 7.61 -4.35
N PRO A 4 12.41 8.29 -5.45
CA PRO A 4 11.40 8.85 -6.35
C PRO A 4 10.44 7.76 -6.82
N ASN A 5 9.15 8.08 -6.83
CA ASN A 5 8.11 7.15 -7.25
C ASN A 5 8.39 6.70 -8.69
N SER A 6 8.30 5.39 -8.90
CA SER A 6 8.50 4.75 -10.20
C SER A 6 7.40 3.74 -10.52
N ASN A 7 6.38 3.68 -9.68
CA ASN A 7 5.19 2.86 -9.85
C ASN A 7 4.18 3.61 -10.71
N LYS A 8 3.39 2.85 -11.48
CA LYS A 8 2.29 3.39 -12.28
C LYS A 8 0.97 3.11 -11.57
N TYR A 9 -0.01 3.99 -11.78
CA TYR A 9 -1.36 3.84 -11.26
C TYR A 9 -2.34 3.89 -12.42
N LEU A 10 -3.31 2.97 -12.43
CA LEU A 10 -4.43 2.96 -13.37
C LEU A 10 -5.71 3.11 -12.56
N SER A 11 -6.36 4.26 -12.65
CA SER A 11 -7.57 4.57 -11.88
C SER A 11 -8.83 4.34 -12.71
N GLN A 12 -9.81 3.65 -12.14
CA GLN A 12 -11.12 3.41 -12.74
C GLN A 12 -12.22 3.57 -11.68
N GLY A 13 -12.87 4.74 -11.68
CA GLY A 13 -13.85 5.08 -10.65
C GLY A 13 -13.20 5.12 -9.26
N GLU A 14 -13.83 4.43 -8.30
CA GLU A 14 -13.40 4.44 -6.89
C GLU A 14 -12.16 3.57 -6.62
N ASN A 15 -11.77 2.69 -7.55
CA ASN A 15 -10.64 1.79 -7.38
C ASN A 15 -9.48 2.11 -8.34
N SER A 16 -8.27 1.80 -7.90
CA SER A 16 -7.04 1.96 -8.67
C SER A 16 -6.14 0.73 -8.58
N ILE A 17 -5.41 0.48 -9.68
CA ILE A 17 -4.37 -0.55 -9.74
C ILE A 17 -3.00 0.13 -9.64
N LEU A 18 -2.26 -0.20 -8.57
CA LEU A 18 -0.85 0.10 -8.40
C LEU A 18 -0.01 -0.99 -9.08
N MET A 19 0.82 -0.61 -10.06
CA MET A 19 1.72 -1.52 -10.76
C MET A 19 3.12 -1.49 -10.12
N LEU A 20 3.57 -2.65 -9.64
CA LEU A 20 4.91 -2.84 -9.09
C LEU A 20 5.94 -3.08 -10.20
N LYS A 21 7.21 -2.78 -9.89
CA LYS A 21 8.32 -3.06 -10.82
C LYS A 21 8.55 -4.56 -11.07
N SER A 22 8.10 -5.42 -10.15
CA SER A 22 8.13 -6.87 -10.34
C SER A 22 7.16 -7.37 -11.41
N GLY A 23 6.22 -6.53 -11.85
CA GLY A 23 5.11 -6.91 -12.74
C GLY A 23 3.81 -7.23 -11.99
N SER A 24 3.84 -7.35 -10.66
CA SER A 24 2.65 -7.57 -9.84
C SER A 24 1.77 -6.32 -9.76
N SER A 25 0.46 -6.53 -9.58
CA SER A 25 -0.54 -5.49 -9.40
C SER A 25 -1.12 -5.51 -7.99
N VAL A 26 -1.40 -4.33 -7.44
CA VAL A 26 -1.97 -4.14 -6.10
C VAL A 26 -3.24 -3.29 -6.24
N LEU A 27 -4.34 -3.71 -5.63
CA LEU A 27 -5.60 -2.96 -5.59
C LEU A 27 -5.57 -1.95 -4.44
N VAL A 28 -5.96 -0.72 -4.71
CA VAL A 28 -6.06 0.39 -3.74
C VAL A 28 -7.26 1.26 -4.07
N ASP A 29 -7.73 2.05 -3.11
CA ASP A 29 -8.75 3.06 -3.39
C ASP A 29 -8.15 4.23 -4.18
N SER A 30 -8.90 4.75 -5.15
CA SER A 30 -8.46 5.86 -6.01
C SER A 30 -8.16 7.13 -5.21
N GLU A 31 -8.87 7.36 -4.11
CA GLU A 31 -8.66 8.52 -3.23
C GLU A 31 -7.29 8.52 -2.55
N ASP A 32 -6.65 7.36 -2.38
CA ASP A 32 -5.35 7.24 -1.73
C ASP A 32 -4.18 7.44 -2.71
N VAL A 33 -4.42 7.39 -4.02
CA VAL A 33 -3.38 7.54 -5.06
C VAL A 33 -2.49 8.79 -4.86
N PRO A 34 -3.02 9.99 -4.53
CA PRO A 34 -2.19 11.16 -4.29
C PRO A 34 -1.23 11.01 -3.10
N LEU A 35 -1.62 10.28 -2.05
CA LEU A 35 -0.76 9.96 -0.91
C LEU A 35 0.27 8.89 -1.30
N LEU A 36 -0.19 7.80 -1.91
CA LEU A 36 0.65 6.66 -2.28
C LEU A 36 1.71 7.04 -3.33
N SER A 37 1.40 7.98 -4.22
CA SER A 37 2.31 8.44 -5.28
C SER A 37 3.55 9.19 -4.77
N ARG A 38 3.60 9.53 -3.48
CA ARG A 38 4.78 10.14 -2.82
C ARG A 38 5.88 9.12 -2.52
N TYR A 39 5.58 7.83 -2.66
CA TYR A 39 6.45 6.72 -2.30
C TYR A 39 6.67 5.80 -3.50
N SER A 40 7.72 4.99 -3.45
CA SER A 40 7.90 3.89 -4.40
C SER A 40 7.70 2.55 -3.69
N TRP A 41 6.75 1.77 -4.19
CA TRP A 41 6.26 0.54 -3.59
C TRP A 41 6.89 -0.69 -4.24
N PHE A 42 7.12 -1.71 -3.42
CA PHE A 42 7.61 -3.02 -3.81
C PHE A 42 7.04 -4.08 -2.88
N ASP A 43 6.92 -5.31 -3.40
CA ASP A 43 6.67 -6.48 -2.57
C ASP A 43 7.93 -6.80 -1.76
N ASN A 44 7.79 -6.90 -0.44
CA ASN A 44 8.90 -7.18 0.45
C ASN A 44 9.26 -8.67 0.56
N GLY A 45 8.55 -9.56 -0.15
CA GLY A 45 8.77 -11.01 -0.16
C GLY A 45 8.09 -11.77 0.98
N ASN A 46 7.46 -11.07 1.92
CA ASN A 46 6.77 -11.65 3.07
C ASN A 46 5.25 -11.40 3.00
N GLY A 47 4.72 -11.19 1.79
CA GLY A 47 3.30 -10.88 1.60
C GLY A 47 2.93 -9.50 2.13
N TYR A 48 3.79 -8.49 2.00
CA TYR A 48 3.41 -7.10 2.28
C TYR A 48 4.01 -6.14 1.27
N ILE A 49 3.18 -5.20 0.83
CA ILE A 49 3.63 -4.07 0.02
C ILE A 49 4.26 -3.01 0.91
N ALA A 50 5.48 -2.60 0.57
CA ALA A 50 6.25 -1.68 1.38
C ALA A 50 6.99 -0.65 0.52
N SER A 51 7.39 0.45 1.17
CA SER A 51 8.31 1.45 0.65
C SER A 51 9.49 1.65 1.60
N LYS A 52 10.60 2.17 1.08
CA LYS A 52 11.76 2.57 1.89
C LYS A 52 11.59 4.02 2.33
N GLY A 53 11.32 4.24 3.60
CA GLY A 53 11.32 5.54 4.26
C GLY A 53 12.70 5.96 4.77
N LYS A 54 12.79 7.14 5.39
CA LYS A 54 14.03 7.61 6.05
C LYS A 54 14.33 6.80 7.31
N GLU A 55 13.30 6.45 8.08
CA GLU A 55 13.40 5.83 9.41
C GLU A 55 13.13 4.32 9.38
N GLY A 56 12.86 3.74 8.21
CA GLY A 56 12.55 2.32 8.08
C GLY A 56 11.63 2.00 6.92
N LYS A 57 11.00 0.82 6.98
CA LYS A 57 10.00 0.39 6.01
C LYS A 57 8.66 1.07 6.32
N ILE A 58 8.00 1.58 5.29
CA ILE A 58 6.62 2.07 5.36
C ILE A 58 5.75 1.00 4.71
N PHE A 59 4.76 0.48 5.42
CA PHE A 59 3.86 -0.54 4.88
C PHE A 59 2.62 0.11 4.27
N LEU A 60 2.19 -0.38 3.10
CA LEU A 60 1.12 0.23 2.33
C LEU A 60 -0.23 0.16 3.07
N HIS A 61 -0.65 -1.03 3.50
CA HIS A 61 -1.86 -1.24 4.30
C HIS A 61 -1.92 -0.34 5.55
N ARG A 62 -0.80 -0.11 6.25
CA ARG A 62 -0.74 0.79 7.41
C ARG A 62 -0.89 2.26 7.03
N LEU A 63 -0.27 2.67 5.93
CA LEU A 63 -0.34 4.05 5.44
C LEU A 63 -1.76 4.39 4.99
N VAL A 64 -2.42 3.46 4.27
CA VAL A 64 -3.82 3.58 3.82
C VAL A 64 -4.76 3.76 5.02
N MET A 65 -4.56 2.99 6.10
CA MET A 65 -5.39 3.07 7.30
C MET A 65 -5.00 4.19 8.27
N GLY A 66 -3.92 4.94 8.02
CA GLY A 66 -3.40 5.93 8.96
C GLY A 66 -3.10 5.34 10.35
N ALA A 67 -2.67 4.07 10.39
CA ALA A 67 -2.67 3.29 11.62
C ALA A 67 -1.59 3.75 12.64
N PRO A 68 -1.96 4.00 13.91
CA PRO A 68 -1.03 4.31 14.99
C PRO A 68 0.05 3.24 15.17
N SER A 69 1.23 3.62 15.66
CA SER A 69 2.41 2.75 15.78
C SER A 69 2.21 1.51 16.66
N ASP A 70 1.28 1.58 17.60
CA ASP A 70 0.93 0.54 18.57
C ASP A 70 -0.20 -0.40 18.12
N THR A 71 -0.74 -0.20 16.91
CA THR A 71 -1.80 -1.04 16.34
C THR A 71 -1.27 -1.97 15.25
N VAL A 72 -1.98 -3.06 14.99
CA VAL A 72 -1.74 -3.96 13.85
C VAL A 72 -2.80 -3.68 12.78
N VAL A 73 -2.45 -3.80 11.50
CA VAL A 73 -3.43 -3.74 10.40
C VAL A 73 -3.42 -5.07 9.67
N ASP A 74 -4.59 -5.64 9.48
CA ASP A 74 -4.79 -6.98 8.91
C ASP A 74 -5.71 -6.94 7.69
N HIS A 75 -5.57 -7.92 6.79
CA HIS A 75 -6.37 -8.06 5.58
C HIS A 75 -7.55 -8.99 5.84
N ILE A 76 -8.77 -8.45 5.81
CA ILE A 76 -10.02 -9.19 6.06
C ILE A 76 -10.19 -10.35 5.07
N ASN A 77 -9.78 -10.15 3.81
CA ASN A 77 -9.91 -11.11 2.72
C ASN A 77 -8.68 -12.04 2.57
N PHE A 78 -7.67 -11.93 3.46
CA PHE A 78 -6.41 -12.66 3.39
C PHE A 78 -5.60 -12.47 2.09
N ASP A 79 -5.86 -11.39 1.34
CA ASP A 79 -5.11 -11.05 0.13
C ASP A 79 -4.22 -9.82 0.35
N PRO A 80 -2.89 -9.97 0.50
CA PRO A 80 -2.00 -8.84 0.70
C PRO A 80 -1.84 -7.92 -0.51
N MET A 81 -2.34 -8.32 -1.69
CA MET A 81 -2.37 -7.48 -2.89
C MET A 81 -3.63 -6.62 -2.95
N ASP A 82 -4.58 -6.79 -2.04
CA ASP A 82 -5.80 -5.99 -1.95
C ASP A 82 -5.75 -5.05 -0.74
N ASN A 83 -5.21 -3.86 -0.95
CA ASN A 83 -5.02 -2.86 0.10
C ASN A 83 -6.10 -1.77 0.05
N ARG A 84 -7.28 -2.09 -0.46
CA ARG A 84 -8.46 -1.22 -0.35
C ARG A 84 -8.93 -1.19 1.10
N LYS A 85 -9.37 -0.03 1.59
CA LYS A 85 -9.83 0.18 2.98
C LYS A 85 -10.92 -0.80 3.39
N SER A 86 -11.81 -1.16 2.47
CA SER A 86 -12.88 -2.15 2.71
C SER A 86 -12.36 -3.55 3.04
N ASN A 87 -11.11 -3.88 2.69
CA ASN A 87 -10.46 -5.16 2.99
C ASN A 87 -9.43 -5.05 4.11
N LEU A 88 -9.27 -3.89 4.75
CA LEU A 88 -8.32 -3.68 5.83
C LEU A 88 -9.06 -3.45 7.16
N ARG A 89 -8.46 -3.93 8.25
CA ARG A 89 -8.94 -3.64 9.61
C ARG A 89 -7.79 -3.30 10.53
N ILE A 90 -8.02 -2.37 11.46
CA ILE A 90 -7.12 -2.12 12.58
C ILE A 90 -7.45 -3.13 13.68
N CYS A 91 -6.44 -3.85 14.12
CA CYS A 91 -6.46 -4.80 15.23
C CYS A 91 -5.65 -4.26 16.40
N THR A 92 -5.98 -4.76 17.60
CA THR A 92 -5.26 -4.52 18.86
C THR A 92 -4.37 -5.69 19.22
#